data_AF-A0A191W6G1-F1
#
_entry.id   AF-A0A191W6G1-F1
#
_cell.length_a   1.000
_cell.length_b   1.000
_cell.length_c   1.000
_cell.angle_alpha   90.00
_cell.angle_beta   90.00
_cell.angle_gamma   90.00
#
_symmetry.space_group_name_H-M   'P 1'
#
loop_
_entity.id
_entity.type
_entity.pdbx_description
1 polymer ?
#
loop_
_entity_poly.entity_id
_entity_poly.type
_entity_poly.pdbx_seq_one_letter_code
_entity_poly.pdbx_strand_id
1 'polypeptide(L)'
;MPLLSKTVLIQNRLGLHARAAVKLVELSQSFDAVVTIQSEEGKEATADSVMGLLMLESAQGQYITINAEGSQAEPALQAVSSLIEHKFDEDE
;
A
#
# COMPACT_ATOMS: atom_id res chain seq x y z
N MET A 1 -2.43 -15.10 -14.00
CA MET A 1 -2.03 -15.11 -12.58
C MET A 1 -3.20 -14.54 -11.78
N PRO A 2 -3.46 -14.94 -10.53
CA PRO A 2 -4.57 -14.37 -9.77
C PRO A 2 -4.25 -12.91 -9.43
N LEU A 3 -5.18 -12.02 -9.78
CA LEU A 3 -5.23 -10.67 -9.25
C LEU A 3 -6.05 -10.72 -7.97
N LEU A 4 -5.43 -10.38 -6.84
CA LEU A 4 -6.10 -10.29 -5.56
C LEU A 4 -6.20 -8.83 -5.16
N SER A 5 -7.30 -8.47 -4.49
CA SER A 5 -7.50 -7.10 -4.04
C SER A 5 -8.09 -7.04 -2.63
N LYS A 6 -7.71 -6.00 -1.89
CA LYS A 6 -8.26 -5.69 -0.57
C LYS A 6 -8.31 -4.18 -0.36
N THR A 7 -9.45 -3.68 0.10
CA THR A 7 -9.60 -2.28 0.49
C THR A 7 -9.34 -2.13 1.98
N VAL A 8 -8.52 -1.15 2.35
CA VAL A 8 -8.14 -0.85 3.74
C VAL A 8 -8.27 0.65 4.03
N LEU A 9 -8.44 0.99 5.30
CA LEU A 9 -8.50 2.37 5.78
C LEU A 9 -7.11 2.84 6.20
N ILE A 10 -6.68 4.02 5.73
CA ILE A 10 -5.47 4.67 6.22
C ILE A 10 -5.74 5.29 7.58
N GLN A 11 -5.07 4.78 8.62
CA GLN A 11 -5.32 5.19 10.01
C GLN A 11 -4.18 6.00 10.63
N ASN A 12 -2.98 5.99 10.03
CA ASN A 12 -1.85 6.75 10.53
C ASN A 12 -2.04 8.25 10.25
N ARG A 13 -1.54 9.09 11.15
CA ARG A 13 -1.83 10.53 11.16
C ARG A 13 -1.44 11.28 9.88
N LEU A 14 -0.32 10.91 9.26
CA LEU A 14 0.25 11.61 8.09
C LEU A 14 -0.10 10.95 6.75
N GLY A 15 -0.84 9.82 6.76
CA GLY A 15 -1.15 9.06 5.55
C GLY A 15 0.08 8.50 4.84
N LEU A 16 0.03 8.40 3.50
CA LEU A 16 1.14 7.96 2.64
C LEU A 16 2.22 9.05 2.47
N HIS A 17 2.88 9.39 3.56
CA HIS A 17 4.05 10.27 3.59
C HIS A 17 5.36 9.48 3.37
N ALA A 18 6.50 10.17 3.33
CA ALA A 18 7.77 9.59 2.89
C ALA A 18 8.20 8.32 3.67
N ARG A 19 8.03 8.29 5.00
CA ARG A 19 8.40 7.13 5.82
C ARG A 19 7.48 5.94 5.57
N ALA A 20 6.17 6.16 5.58
CA ALA A 20 5.18 5.14 5.24
C ALA A 20 5.40 4.57 3.82
N ALA A 21 5.66 5.44 2.84
CA ALA A 21 5.96 5.05 1.47
C ALA A 21 7.22 4.19 1.36
N VAL A 22 8.31 4.54 2.05
CA VAL A 22 9.54 3.73 2.06
C VAL A 22 9.28 2.34 2.66
N LYS A 23 8.58 2.26 3.80
CA LYS A 23 8.22 0.96 4.40
C LYS A 23 7.41 0.09 3.46
N LEU A 24 6.44 0.69 2.76
CA LEU A 24 5.58 -0.02 1.81
C LEU A 24 6.42 -0.54 0.63
N VAL A 25 7.36 0.26 0.12
CA VAL A 25 8.29 -0.13 -0.95
C VAL A 25 9.24 -1.25 -0.54
N GLU A 26 9.85 -1.16 0.63
CA GLU A 26 10.74 -2.21 1.14
C GLU A 26 9.98 -3.52 1.35
N LEU A 27 8.74 -3.44 1.85
CA LEU A 27 7.89 -4.60 2.04
C LEU A 27 7.45 -5.21 0.71
N SER A 28 7.01 -4.41 -0.25
CA SER A 28 6.53 -4.91 -1.54
C SER A 28 7.63 -5.62 -2.34
N GLN A 29 8.87 -5.09 -2.28
CA GLN A 29 10.05 -5.66 -2.94
C GLN A 29 10.49 -7.00 -2.35
N SER A 30 9.98 -7.37 -1.17
CA SER A 30 10.26 -8.66 -0.54
C SER A 30 9.45 -9.82 -1.13
N PHE A 31 8.54 -9.54 -2.09
CA PHE A 31 7.68 -10.53 -2.72
C PHE A 31 7.84 -10.57 -4.25
N ASP A 32 7.69 -11.76 -4.83
CA ASP A 32 7.52 -11.95 -6.28
C ASP A 32 6.06 -11.67 -6.71
N ALA A 33 5.66 -10.41 -6.53
CA ALA A 33 4.37 -9.88 -6.90
C ALA A 33 4.44 -8.38 -7.19
N VAL A 34 3.66 -7.93 -8.17
CA VAL A 34 3.41 -6.52 -8.42
C VAL A 34 2.28 -6.08 -7.50
N VAL A 35 2.56 -5.09 -6.65
CA VAL A 35 1.56 -4.48 -5.77
C VAL A 35 1.25 -3.07 -6.28
N THR A 36 -0.03 -2.77 -6.46
CA THR A 36 -0.53 -1.46 -6.89
C THR A 36 -1.49 -0.93 -5.84
N ILE A 37 -1.33 0.35 -5.47
CA ILE A 37 -2.20 1.05 -4.54
C ILE A 37 -3.07 2.01 -5.34
N GLN A 38 -4.39 1.94 -5.14
CA GLN A 38 -5.37 2.79 -5.79
C GLN A 38 -6.14 3.61 -4.74
N SER A 39 -6.22 4.92 -4.92
CA SER A 39 -7.03 5.80 -4.07
C SER A 39 -8.51 5.77 -4.46
N GLU A 40 -9.39 6.19 -3.56
CA GLU A 40 -10.82 6.40 -3.84
C GLU A 40 -11.08 7.39 -5.00
N GLU A 41 -10.14 8.31 -5.24
CA GLU A 41 -10.19 9.27 -6.35
C GLU A 41 -9.77 8.67 -7.70
N GLY A 42 -9.40 7.38 -7.72
CA GLY A 42 -8.98 6.67 -8.93
C GLY A 42 -7.52 6.91 -9.33
N LYS A 43 -6.72 7.59 -8.50
CA LYS A 43 -5.25 7.66 -8.69
C LYS A 43 -4.66 6.30 -8.35
N GLU A 44 -3.65 5.86 -9.10
CA GLU A 44 -2.95 4.60 -8.83
C GLU A 44 -1.44 4.78 -8.88
N ALA A 45 -0.73 4.00 -8.07
CA ALA A 45 0.71 3.93 -8.08
C ALA A 45 1.18 2.52 -7.73
N THR A 46 2.26 2.09 -8.37
CA THR A 46 2.94 0.84 -8.01
C THR A 46 3.71 1.04 -6.70
N ALA A 47 3.64 0.03 -5.85
CA ALA A 47 4.28 -0.02 -4.56
C ALA A 47 5.81 -0.20 -4.63
N ASP A 48 6.44 -0.04 -5.78
CA ASP A 48 7.89 -0.08 -5.98
C ASP A 48 8.53 1.32 -6.08
N SER A 49 7.69 2.37 -6.17
CA SER A 49 8.10 3.75 -6.37
C SER A 49 7.61 4.63 -5.23
N VAL A 50 8.54 5.04 -4.35
CA VAL A 50 8.27 6.00 -3.28
C VAL A 50 7.62 7.27 -3.84
N MET A 51 8.15 7.76 -4.96
CA MET A 51 7.66 9.00 -5.59
C MET A 51 6.22 8.84 -6.12
N GLY A 52 5.87 7.68 -6.67
CA GLY A 52 4.50 7.39 -7.11
C GLY A 52 3.52 7.33 -5.95
N LEU A 53 3.90 6.66 -4.85
CA LEU A 53 3.09 6.58 -3.64
C LEU A 53 2.83 7.95 -3.00
N LEU A 54 3.83 8.85 -3.01
CA LEU A 54 3.67 10.22 -2.52
C LEU A 54 2.67 11.05 -3.36
N MET A 55 2.52 10.74 -4.65
CA MET A 55 1.58 11.41 -5.55
C MET A 55 0.12 10.92 -5.40
N LEU A 56 -0.10 9.80 -4.71
CA LEU A 56 -1.46 9.33 -4.39
C LEU A 56 -2.18 10.25 -3.40
N GLU A 57 -1.42 11.07 -2.65
CA GLU A 57 -1.93 12.04 -1.66
C GLU A 57 -2.93 11.41 -0.67
N SER A 58 -2.76 10.11 -0.38
CA SER A 58 -3.74 9.37 0.43
C SER A 58 -3.57 9.72 1.91
N ALA A 59 -4.59 10.37 2.46
CA ALA A 59 -4.59 10.93 3.80
C ALA A 59 -5.29 10.02 4.82
N GLN A 60 -5.09 10.31 6.11
CA GLN A 60 -5.82 9.65 7.19
C GLN A 60 -7.33 9.72 6.96
N GLY A 61 -8.02 8.59 7.16
CA GLY A 61 -9.46 8.48 7.00
C GLY A 61 -9.94 8.16 5.59
N GLN A 62 -9.03 8.09 4.61
CA GLN A 62 -9.35 7.64 3.25
C GLN A 62 -9.17 6.14 3.11
N TYR A 63 -9.98 5.54 2.23
CA TYR A 63 -9.75 4.15 1.83
C TYR A 63 -8.82 4.08 0.63
N ILE A 64 -8.03 3.00 0.59
CA ILE A 64 -7.22 2.64 -0.57
C ILE A 64 -7.47 1.18 -0.90
N THR A 65 -7.44 0.85 -2.18
CA THR A 65 -7.50 -0.52 -2.67
C THR A 65 -6.10 -0.98 -3.03
N ILE A 66 -5.66 -2.05 -2.39
CA ILE A 66 -4.41 -2.73 -2.66
C ILE A 66 -4.72 -3.83 -3.65
N ASN A 67 -4.02 -3.85 -4.77
CA ASN A 67 -4.07 -4.89 -5.77
C ASN A 67 -2.71 -5.61 -5.79
N ALA A 68 -2.72 -6.94 -5.81
CA ALA A 68 -1.52 -7.75 -5.90
C ALA A 68 -1.67 -8.79 -7.02
N GLU A 69 -0.66 -8.87 -7.89
CA GLU A 69 -0.60 -9.82 -9.00
C GLU A 69 0.77 -10.49 -9.04
N GLY A 70 0.82 -11.81 -9.16
CA GLY A 70 2.08 -12.55 -9.26
C GLY A 70 2.02 -13.91 -8.57
N SER A 71 3.19 -14.52 -8.41
CA SER A 71 3.33 -15.84 -7.75
C SER A 71 3.11 -15.72 -6.23
N GLN A 72 3.44 -14.56 -5.66
CA GLN A 72 3.29 -14.25 -4.23
C GLN A 72 2.22 -13.18 -3.95
N ALA A 73 1.20 -13.08 -4.82
CA ALA A 73 0.15 -12.06 -4.68
C ALA A 73 -0.58 -12.12 -3.33
N GLU A 74 -0.94 -13.31 -2.86
CA GLU A 74 -1.66 -13.50 -1.59
C GLU A 74 -0.84 -13.07 -0.35
N PRO A 75 0.39 -13.57 -0.14
CA PRO A 75 1.20 -13.12 0.99
C PRO A 75 1.59 -11.63 0.88
N ALA A 76 1.83 -11.11 -0.33
CA ALA A 76 2.09 -9.68 -0.53
C ALA A 76 0.88 -8.81 -0.13
N LEU A 77 -0.32 -9.18 -0.59
CA LEU A 77 -1.55 -8.48 -0.25
C LEU A 77 -1.79 -8.48 1.26
N GLN A 78 -1.61 -9.63 1.91
CA GLN A 78 -1.80 -9.76 3.35
C GLN A 78 -0.81 -8.88 4.11
N ALA A 79 0.48 -8.96 3.79
CA ALA A 79 1.52 -8.20 4.48
C ALA A 79 1.34 -6.69 4.30
N VAL A 80 1.08 -6.22 3.08
CA VAL A 80 0.88 -4.79 2.79
C VAL A 80 -0.39 -4.27 3.47
N SER A 81 -1.48 -5.03 3.43
CA SER A 81 -2.72 -4.66 4.12
C SER A 81 -2.49 -4.55 5.63
N SER A 82 -1.81 -5.52 6.22
CA SER A 82 -1.49 -5.50 7.64
C SER A 82 -0.61 -4.31 8.00
N LEU A 83 0.42 -3.97 7.21
CA LEU A 83 1.26 -2.80 7.45
C LEU A 83 0.42 -1.50 7.53
N ILE A 84 -0.54 -1.33 6.62
CA ILE A 84 -1.42 -0.16 6.58
C ILE A 84 -2.40 -0.17 7.78
N GLU A 85 -3.03 -1.31 8.07
CA GLU A 85 -3.94 -1.50 9.20
C GLU A 85 -3.22 -1.28 10.55
N HIS A 86 -1.93 -1.59 10.63
CA HIS A 86 -1.05 -1.33 11.77
C HIS A 86 -0.42 0.08 11.74
N LYS A 87 -1.00 1.02 10.98
CA LYS A 87 -0.56 2.42 10.91
C LYS A 87 0.91 2.59 10.52
N PHE A 88 1.46 1.70 9.69
CA PHE A 88 2.88 1.69 9.35
C PHE A 88 3.81 1.62 10.58
N ASP A 89 3.37 0.98 11.67
CA ASP A 89 4.01 0.94 12.99
C ASP A 89 4.35 2.35 13.53
N GLU A 90 3.43 3.28 13.35
CA GLU A 90 3.53 4.64 13.88
C GLU A 90 2.65 4.75 15.14
N ASP A 91 3.24 5.27 16.22
CA ASP A 91 2.56 5.49 17.51
C ASP A 91 1.56 6.67 17.48
N GLU A 92 1.47 7.40 16.36
CA GLU A 92 0.64 8.60 16.17
C GLU A 92 -0.62 8.37 15.31
#